data_AF-A0A8T5MI91-F1
#
_entry.id   AF-A0A8T5MI91-F1
#
_cell.length_a   1.000
_cell.length_b   1.000
_cell.length_c   1.000
_cell.angle_alpha   90.00
_cell.angle_beta   90.00
_cell.angle_gamma   90.00
#
_symmetry.space_group_name_H-M   'P 1'
#
loop_
_entity.id
_entity.type
_entity.pdbx_description
1 polymer ?
#
loop_
_entity_poly.entity_id
_entity_poly.type
_entity_poly.pdbx_seq_one_letter_code
_entity_poly.pdbx_strand_id
1 'polypeptide(L)'
;RMIALPTKYKARNLGEFAKCLEEIGRDPLFYHFFSARSKPGNKEKYSDEFSRWIAKIGHEEIADKIAALNPYGYTLEGLRKEMLNIIGAGK
;
A
#
# COMPACT_ATOMS: atom_id res chain seq x y z
N ARG A 1 -10.14 7.13 9.53
CA ARG A 1 -9.35 8.28 8.99
C ARG A 1 -8.95 7.94 7.55
N MET A 2 -9.08 8.88 6.61
CA MET A 2 -8.90 8.68 5.15
C MET A 2 -7.42 8.79 4.74
N ILE A 3 -7.02 8.10 3.66
CA ILE A 3 -5.77 8.35 2.93
C ILE A 3 -6.07 9.06 1.62
N ALA A 4 -5.29 10.10 1.32
CA ALA A 4 -5.29 10.76 0.02
C ALA A 4 -4.08 10.26 -0.77
N LEU A 5 -4.33 9.71 -1.95
CA LEU A 5 -3.26 9.41 -2.90
C LEU A 5 -2.88 10.72 -3.64
N PRO A 6 -1.69 10.88 -4.23
CA PRO A 6 -1.25 12.07 -4.99
C PRO A 6 -2.05 12.33 -6.28
N THR A 7 -3.33 12.04 -6.27
CA THR A 7 -4.28 12.02 -7.38
C THR A 7 -5.67 12.39 -6.84
N LYS A 8 -6.71 12.36 -7.69
CA LYS A 8 -8.11 12.50 -7.26
C LYS A 8 -8.63 11.32 -6.42
N TYR A 9 -7.86 10.24 -6.28
CA TYR A 9 -8.27 9.02 -5.59
C TYR A 9 -8.15 9.13 -4.07
N LYS A 10 -9.18 8.66 -3.36
CA LYS A 10 -9.28 8.67 -1.90
C LYS A 10 -9.92 7.37 -1.43
N ALA A 11 -9.40 6.79 -0.35
CA ALA A 11 -9.94 5.57 0.23
C ALA A 11 -10.26 5.75 1.72
N ARG A 12 -11.42 5.23 2.14
CA ARG A 12 -11.88 5.21 3.53
C ARG A 12 -11.88 3.82 4.17
N ASN A 13 -11.92 2.78 3.35
CA ASN A 13 -11.91 1.38 3.76
C ASN A 13 -11.08 0.54 2.76
N LEU A 14 -10.82 -0.72 3.12
CA LEU A 14 -9.96 -1.61 2.33
C LEU A 14 -10.50 -1.87 0.92
N GLY A 15 -11.82 -1.95 0.73
CA GLY A 15 -12.44 -2.15 -0.57
C GLY A 15 -12.28 -0.95 -1.51
N GLU A 16 -12.45 0.28 -0.99
CA GLU A 16 -12.17 1.50 -1.74
C GLU A 16 -10.69 1.62 -2.08
N PHE A 17 -9.81 1.20 -1.18
CA PHE A 17 -8.37 1.19 -1.42
C PHE A 17 -8.00 0.24 -2.57
N ALA A 18 -8.54 -0.98 -2.59
CA ALA A 18 -8.33 -1.92 -3.69
C ALA A 18 -8.76 -1.32 -5.05
N LYS A 19 -9.95 -0.71 -5.12
CA LYS A 19 -10.42 -0.02 -6.33
C LYS A 19 -9.50 1.13 -6.74
N CYS A 20 -9.02 1.93 -5.78
CA CYS A 20 -8.06 2.98 -6.09
C CYS A 20 -6.74 2.40 -6.60
N LEU A 21 -6.27 1.30 -6.01
CA LEU A 21 -5.02 0.64 -6.35
C LEU A 21 -5.03 0.05 -7.77
N GLU A 22 -6.19 -0.43 -8.24
CA GLU A 22 -6.43 -0.86 -9.63
C GLU A 22 -6.28 0.31 -10.62
N GLU A 23 -6.69 1.52 -10.25
CA GLU A 23 -6.83 2.68 -11.13
C GLU A 23 -5.67 3.68 -11.09
N ILE A 24 -4.88 3.68 -10.01
CA ILE A 24 -3.77 4.65 -9.87
C ILE A 24 -2.66 4.36 -10.87
N GLY A 25 -2.06 5.43 -11.40
CA GLY A 25 -0.88 5.31 -12.26
C GLY A 25 0.35 4.77 -11.52
N ARG A 26 1.45 4.63 -12.28
CA ARG A 26 2.73 4.11 -11.77
C ARG A 26 3.37 5.02 -10.72
N ASP A 27 3.32 6.34 -10.91
CA ASP A 27 4.04 7.28 -10.05
C ASP A 27 3.48 7.36 -8.62
N PRO A 28 2.15 7.42 -8.40
CA PRO A 28 1.58 7.38 -7.05
C PRO A 28 1.86 6.06 -6.32
N LEU A 29 1.82 4.93 -7.04
CA LEU A 29 2.15 3.62 -6.50
C LEU A 29 3.62 3.57 -6.07
N PHE A 30 4.53 4.04 -6.93
CA PHE A 30 5.94 4.14 -6.61
C PHE A 30 6.18 5.04 -5.41
N TYR A 31 5.57 6.23 -5.37
CA TYR A 31 5.74 7.19 -4.28
C TYR A 31 5.36 6.59 -2.92
N HIS A 32 4.14 6.09 -2.76
CA HIS A 32 3.66 5.64 -1.45
C HIS A 32 4.33 4.36 -0.94
N PHE A 33 4.73 3.48 -1.85
CA PHE A 33 5.30 2.20 -1.47
C PHE A 33 6.84 2.22 -1.39
N PHE A 34 7.51 2.91 -2.32
CA PHE A 34 8.98 2.94 -2.38
C PHE A 34 9.55 4.15 -1.64
N SER A 35 9.09 5.36 -1.95
CA SER A 35 9.73 6.59 -1.43
C SER A 35 9.69 6.69 0.09
N ALA A 36 8.65 6.11 0.70
CA ALA A 36 8.49 6.08 2.14
C ALA A 36 9.48 5.13 2.86
N ARG A 37 9.98 4.09 2.18
CA ARG A 37 10.95 3.12 2.71
C ARG A 37 12.38 3.66 2.73
N SER A 38 12.69 4.63 1.87
CA SER A 38 14.04 5.21 1.76
C SER A 38 14.34 6.31 2.78
N LYS A 39 13.42 6.62 3.71
CA LYS A 39 13.63 7.67 4.71
C LYS A 39 14.61 7.20 5.81
N PRO A 40 15.78 7.85 5.95
CA PRO A 40 16.75 7.49 6.99
C PRO A 40 16.13 7.63 8.38
N GLY A 41 16.36 6.64 9.25
CA GLY A 41 15.92 6.70 10.65
C GLY A 41 14.43 6.43 10.90
N ASN A 42 13.68 5.90 9.91
CA ASN A 42 12.30 5.46 10.14
C ASN A 42 12.27 4.25 11.10
N LYS A 43 11.69 4.44 12.30
CA LYS A 43 11.54 3.40 13.35
C LYS A 43 10.11 2.84 13.42
N GLU A 44 9.20 3.24 12.53
CA GLU A 44 7.84 2.74 12.56
C GLU A 44 7.77 1.28 12.09
N LYS A 45 6.83 0.50 12.66
CA LYS A 45 6.58 -0.91 12.28
C LYS A 45 6.41 -1.06 10.76
N TYR A 46 5.75 -0.08 10.14
CA TYR A 46 5.50 -0.05 8.71
C TYR A 46 6.23 1.14 8.09
N SER A 47 7.13 0.85 7.16
CA SER A 47 7.95 1.87 6.50
C SER A 47 7.25 2.50 5.28
N ASP A 48 6.26 1.83 4.69
CA ASP A 48 5.42 2.36 3.61
C ASP A 48 4.05 2.92 4.09
N GLU A 49 3.47 3.86 3.33
CA GLU A 49 2.24 4.55 3.73
C GLU A 49 0.99 3.68 3.60
N PHE A 50 0.99 2.70 2.71
CA PHE A 50 -0.15 1.79 2.52
C PHE A 50 -0.28 0.86 3.72
N SER A 51 0.77 0.15 4.09
CA SER A 51 0.78 -0.75 5.25
C SER A 51 0.43 0.01 6.54
N ARG A 52 0.99 1.22 6.74
CA ARG A 52 0.61 2.09 7.87
C ARG A 52 -0.89 2.38 7.92
N TRP A 53 -1.46 2.78 6.79
CA TRP A 53 -2.88 3.14 6.74
C TRP A 53 -3.78 1.91 6.90
N ILE A 54 -3.45 0.79 6.26
CA ILE A 54 -4.19 -0.47 6.35
C ILE A 54 -4.22 -0.99 7.80
N ALA A 55 -3.09 -0.98 8.50
CA ALA A 55 -3.06 -1.35 9.92
C ALA A 55 -3.93 -0.41 10.77
N LYS A 56 -3.89 0.89 10.51
CA LYS A 56 -4.68 1.90 11.23
C LYS A 56 -6.19 1.73 11.07
N ILE A 57 -6.65 1.12 9.99
CA ILE A 57 -8.08 0.79 9.79
C ILE A 57 -8.44 -0.63 10.26
N GLY A 58 -7.53 -1.33 10.97
CA GLY A 58 -7.81 -2.59 11.65
C GLY A 58 -7.40 -3.86 10.89
N HIS A 59 -6.65 -3.75 9.78
CA HIS A 59 -6.25 -4.90 8.96
C HIS A 59 -4.74 -5.20 9.11
N GLU A 60 -4.28 -5.46 10.34
CA GLU A 60 -2.86 -5.64 10.66
C GLU A 60 -2.20 -6.79 9.91
N GLU A 61 -2.88 -7.95 9.76
CA GLU A 61 -2.31 -9.09 9.01
C GLU A 61 -2.08 -8.77 7.52
N ILE A 62 -3.00 -8.00 6.92
CA ILE A 62 -2.88 -7.56 5.53
C ILE A 62 -1.75 -6.54 5.41
N ALA A 63 -1.65 -5.62 6.38
CA ALA A 63 -0.55 -4.66 6.45
C ALA A 63 0.81 -5.36 6.60
N ASP A 64 0.91 -6.40 7.43
CA ASP A 64 2.14 -7.17 7.63
C ASP A 64 2.57 -7.88 6.33
N LYS A 65 1.61 -8.50 5.62
CA LYS A 65 1.88 -9.14 4.31
C LYS A 65 2.34 -8.14 3.25
N ILE A 66 1.67 -6.98 3.12
CA ILE A 66 2.07 -5.94 2.16
C ILE A 66 3.42 -5.34 2.55
N ALA A 67 3.68 -5.13 3.84
CA ALA A 67 4.94 -4.59 4.34
C ALA A 67 6.13 -5.52 4.03
N ALA A 68 5.90 -6.84 4.02
CA ALA A 68 6.90 -7.85 3.72
C ALA A 68 7.26 -7.98 2.23
N LEU A 69 6.48 -7.37 1.31
CA LEU A 69 6.80 -7.40 -0.12
C LEU A 69 8.14 -6.73 -0.38
N ASN A 70 9.04 -7.43 -1.07
CA ASN A 70 10.31 -6.88 -1.51
C ASN A 70 10.09 -5.99 -2.75
N PRO A 71 10.20 -4.65 -2.63
CA PRO A 71 9.93 -3.73 -3.74
C PRO A 71 10.82 -3.95 -4.97
N TYR A 72 12.01 -4.54 -4.80
CA TYR A 72 12.97 -4.78 -5.88
C TYR A 72 12.78 -6.14 -6.57
N GLY A 73 11.89 -7.00 -6.05
CA GLY A 73 11.58 -8.31 -6.63
C GLY A 73 10.47 -8.28 -7.69
N TYR A 74 9.84 -7.13 -7.91
CA TYR A 74 8.66 -7.00 -8.76
C TYR A 74 8.79 -5.84 -9.75
N THR A 75 8.12 -5.97 -10.90
CA THR A 75 7.72 -4.80 -11.67
C THR A 75 6.63 -4.04 -10.88
N LEU A 76 6.41 -2.75 -11.17
CA LEU A 76 5.35 -1.99 -10.49
C LEU A 76 3.96 -2.62 -10.68
N GLU A 77 3.68 -3.13 -11.88
CA GLU A 77 2.44 -3.85 -12.17
C GLU A 77 2.35 -5.19 -11.41
N GLY A 78 3.46 -5.93 -11.32
CA GLY A 78 3.54 -7.14 -10.52
C GLY A 78 3.29 -6.87 -9.04
N LEU A 79 3.85 -5.79 -8.51
CA LEU A 79 3.64 -5.35 -7.14
C LEU A 79 2.17 -4.97 -6.88
N ARG A 80 1.55 -4.20 -7.80
CA ARG A 80 0.12 -3.88 -7.74
C ARG A 80 -0.72 -5.16 -7.66
N LYS A 81 -0.45 -6.11 -8.55
CA LYS A 81 -1.16 -7.40 -8.59
C LYS A 81 -1.01 -8.16 -7.28
N GLU A 82 0.19 -8.21 -6.73
CA GLU A 82 0.44 -8.93 -5.48
C GLU A 82 -0.26 -8.28 -4.27
N MET A 83 -0.25 -6.95 -4.19
CA MET A 83 -1.02 -6.22 -3.18
C MET A 83 -2.53 -6.52 -3.29
N LEU A 84 -3.08 -6.52 -4.51
CA LEU A 84 -4.49 -6.84 -4.74
C LEU A 84 -4.82 -8.28 -4.35
N ASN A 85 -3.92 -9.24 -4.63
CA ASN A 85 -4.08 -10.63 -4.22
C ASN A 85 -4.14 -10.75 -2.69
N ILE A 86 -3.21 -10.10 -1.98
CA ILE A 86 -3.17 -10.11 -0.51
C ILE A 86 -4.45 -9.53 0.08
N ILE A 87 -4.96 -8.42 -0.48
CA ILE A 87 -6.20 -7.78 -0.05
C ILE A 87 -7.41 -8.68 -0.32
N GLY A 88 -7.45 -9.32 -1.50
CA GLY A 88 -8.55 -10.20 -1.90
C GLY A 88 -8.62 -11.50 -1.11
N ALA A 89 -7.46 -12.06 -0.73
CA ALA A 89 -7.36 -13.29 0.06
C ALA A 89 -7.68 -13.10 1.55
N GLY A 90 -7.71 -11.86 2.04
CA GLY A 90 -8.06 -11.51 3.43
C GLY A 90 -9.51 -11.08 3.63
N LYS A 91 -10.38 -11.28 2.63
CA LYS A 91 -11.84 -11.09 2.76
C LYS A 91 -12.51 -12.29 3.41
#